data_AF-A0A5N7ZQ85-F1
#
_entry.id   AF-A0A5N7ZQ85-F1
#
_cell.length_a   1.000
_cell.length_b   1.000
_cell.length_c   1.000
_cell.angle_alpha   90.00
_cell.angle_beta   90.00
_cell.angle_gamma   90.00
#
_symmetry.space_group_name_H-M   'P 1'
#
loop_
_entity.id
_entity.type
_entity.pdbx_description
1 polymer ?
#
loop_
_entity_poly.entity_id
_entity_poly.type
_entity_poly.pdbx_seq_one_letter_code
_entity_poly.pdbx_strand_id
1 'polypeptide(L)'
;ALVLPLSAPPHALTHTAVGAFGLVGVVGVLMAESRYRDELEKAIDPFKGLLLGLFFVAIGMSVNLRVVEHHWIFIIVGVTSLLLVKGLVLYGFARFLGLPRYHRLLFAVALAQGGEFSFAIFNEAWDNHLVDLEQRDVLSVVVAISMGVVPVLIKLLERIPENRGGMADLPTADPPEAVPETRPSSQGGKPPAA
;
A
#
# COMPACT_ATOMS: atom_id res chain seq x y z
N ALA A 1 -17.70 -26.46 4.76
CA ALA A 1 -19.00 -25.81 4.98
C ALA A 1 -18.75 -24.40 5.50
N LEU A 2 -18.54 -23.47 4.57
CA LEU A 2 -18.36 -22.04 4.84
C LEU A 2 -19.76 -21.43 4.92
N VAL A 3 -20.39 -21.52 6.10
CA VAL A 3 -21.69 -20.89 6.33
C VAL A 3 -21.46 -19.39 6.47
N LEU A 4 -21.65 -18.68 5.37
CA LEU A 4 -21.88 -17.24 5.35
C LEU A 4 -23.06 -16.94 6.29
N PRO A 5 -22.93 -16.03 7.27
CA PRO A 5 -24.01 -15.70 8.18
C PRO A 5 -24.99 -14.76 7.46
N LEU A 6 -25.82 -15.31 6.57
CA LEU A 6 -26.94 -14.61 5.95
C LEU A 6 -28.20 -14.57 6.86
N SER A 7 -28.12 -15.13 8.07
CA SER A 7 -29.22 -15.14 9.06
C SER A 7 -29.01 -14.18 10.23
N ALA A 8 -27.96 -13.36 10.20
CA ALA A 8 -27.65 -12.49 11.32
C ALA A 8 -28.52 -11.21 11.27
N PRO A 9 -29.06 -10.75 12.41
CA PRO A 9 -29.90 -9.56 12.49
C PRO A 9 -29.15 -8.32 11.94
N PRO A 10 -29.83 -7.23 11.55
CA PRO A 10 -29.21 -6.12 10.81
C PRO A 10 -27.99 -5.49 11.50
N HIS A 11 -27.86 -5.60 12.82
CA HIS A 11 -26.70 -5.16 13.62
C HIS A 11 -25.50 -6.11 13.61
N ALA A 12 -25.57 -7.26 12.92
CA ALA A 12 -24.48 -8.21 12.76
C ALA A 12 -23.84 -8.14 11.36
N LEU A 13 -24.40 -7.33 10.44
CA LEU A 13 -23.85 -7.08 9.10
C LEU A 13 -22.65 -6.11 9.13
N THR A 14 -22.49 -5.38 10.22
CA THR A 14 -21.32 -4.56 10.55
C THR A 14 -20.05 -5.42 10.70
N HIS A 15 -20.19 -6.65 11.22
CA HIS A 15 -19.11 -7.63 11.26
C HIS A 15 -18.71 -8.17 9.87
N THR A 16 -19.50 -7.96 8.81
CA THR A 16 -19.22 -8.56 7.50
C THR A 16 -18.15 -7.82 6.71
N ALA A 17 -18.06 -6.49 6.77
CA ALA A 17 -17.05 -5.76 6.00
C ALA A 17 -15.65 -6.00 6.59
N VAL A 18 -15.48 -5.72 7.89
CA VAL A 18 -14.24 -6.00 8.62
C VAL A 18 -13.90 -7.48 8.61
N GLY A 19 -14.89 -8.36 8.81
CA GLY A 19 -14.71 -9.80 8.77
C GLY A 19 -14.31 -10.31 7.39
N ALA A 20 -14.88 -9.78 6.30
CA ALA A 20 -14.50 -10.14 4.94
C ALA A 20 -13.08 -9.67 4.61
N PHE A 21 -12.70 -8.44 4.98
CA PHE A 21 -11.31 -7.97 4.84
C PHE A 21 -10.32 -8.87 5.59
N GLY A 22 -10.65 -9.26 6.83
CA GLY A 22 -9.85 -10.21 7.60
C GLY A 22 -9.71 -11.58 6.92
N LEU A 23 -10.82 -12.13 6.40
CA LEU A 23 -10.83 -13.44 5.74
C LEU A 23 -10.04 -13.41 4.43
N VAL A 24 -10.19 -12.37 3.60
CA VAL A 24 -9.40 -12.17 2.38
C VAL A 24 -7.92 -12.07 2.71
N GLY A 25 -7.54 -11.35 3.78
CA GLY A 25 -6.17 -11.27 4.25
C GLY A 25 -5.60 -12.63 4.67
N VAL A 26 -6.37 -13.42 5.42
CA VAL A 26 -5.99 -14.78 5.82
C VAL A 26 -5.82 -15.68 4.60
N VAL A 27 -6.73 -15.63 3.63
CA VAL A 27 -6.60 -16.39 2.37
C VAL A 27 -5.34 -15.97 1.62
N GLY A 28 -5.03 -14.67 1.59
CA GLY A 28 -3.80 -14.15 1.00
C GLY A 28 -2.54 -14.72 1.66
N VAL A 29 -2.48 -14.72 2.99
CA VAL A 29 -1.34 -15.28 3.76
C VAL A 29 -1.22 -16.79 3.54
N LEU A 30 -2.33 -17.53 3.59
CA LEU A 30 -2.35 -18.97 3.35
C LEU A 30 -1.89 -19.32 1.92
N MET A 31 -2.26 -18.51 0.93
CA MET A 31 -1.80 -18.68 -0.45
C MET A 31 -0.31 -18.33 -0.61
N ALA A 32 0.17 -17.31 0.11
CA ALA A 32 1.58 -16.89 0.08
C ALA A 32 2.53 -17.96 0.64
N GLU A 33 2.08 -18.78 1.60
CA GLU A 33 2.85 -19.92 2.13
C GLU A 33 2.68 -21.21 1.30
N SER A 34 1.81 -21.23 0.29
CA SER A 34 1.54 -22.40 -0.53
C SER A 34 2.60 -22.63 -1.61
N ARG A 35 2.69 -23.87 -2.13
CA ARG A 35 3.52 -24.20 -3.30
C ARG A 35 3.09 -23.45 -4.58
N TYR A 36 1.89 -22.87 -4.60
CA TYR A 36 1.33 -22.12 -5.71
C TYR A 36 1.67 -20.62 -5.68
N ARG A 37 2.45 -20.14 -4.69
CA ARG A 37 2.79 -18.72 -4.57
C ARG A 37 3.43 -18.14 -5.83
N ASP A 38 4.34 -18.89 -6.47
CA ASP A 38 5.11 -18.42 -7.63
C ASP A 38 4.22 -18.36 -8.90
N GLU A 39 3.23 -19.26 -9.00
CA GLU A 39 2.22 -19.23 -10.06
C GLU A 39 1.24 -18.08 -9.85
N LEU A 40 0.82 -17.86 -8.60
CA LEU A 40 -0.05 -16.76 -8.21
C LEU A 40 0.62 -15.40 -8.43
N GLU A 41 1.91 -15.27 -8.08
CA GLU A 41 2.68 -14.04 -8.31
C GLU A 41 2.74 -13.70 -9.79
N LYS A 42 3.08 -14.66 -10.66
CA LYS A 42 3.09 -14.47 -12.11
C LYS A 42 1.72 -14.10 -12.67
N ALA A 43 0.65 -14.65 -12.10
CA ALA A 43 -0.71 -14.33 -12.51
C ALA A 43 -1.14 -12.91 -12.09
N ILE A 44 -0.70 -12.41 -10.93
CA ILE A 44 -1.07 -11.10 -10.39
C ILE A 44 -0.18 -9.97 -10.93
N ASP A 45 1.09 -10.25 -11.23
CA ASP A 45 2.07 -9.26 -11.70
C ASP A 45 1.55 -8.27 -12.77
N PRO A 46 0.90 -8.72 -13.87
CA PRO A 46 0.35 -7.81 -14.88
C PRO A 46 -0.80 -6.92 -14.37
N PHE A 47 -1.46 -7.30 -13.28
CA PHE A 47 -2.57 -6.56 -12.68
C PHE A 47 -2.15 -5.65 -11.53
N LYS A 48 -0.94 -5.80 -10.98
CA LYS A 48 -0.47 -5.00 -9.81
C LYS A 48 -0.62 -3.50 -10.07
N GLY A 49 -0.18 -3.03 -11.25
CA GLY A 49 -0.30 -1.61 -11.63
C GLY A 49 -1.75 -1.16 -11.83
N LEU A 50 -2.60 -2.01 -12.42
CA LEU A 50 -4.02 -1.72 -12.62
C LEU A 50 -4.76 -1.62 -11.28
N LEU A 51 -4.52 -2.57 -10.37
CA LEU A 51 -5.12 -2.60 -9.03
C LEU A 51 -4.70 -1.37 -8.22
N LEU A 52 -3.42 -1.00 -8.28
CA LEU A 52 -2.93 0.21 -7.63
C LEU A 52 -3.57 1.48 -8.19
N GLY A 53 -3.68 1.57 -9.52
CA GLY A 53 -4.36 2.70 -10.18
C GLY A 53 -5.83 2.80 -9.80
N LEU A 54 -6.56 1.69 -9.84
CA LEU A 54 -7.98 1.64 -9.47
C LEU A 54 -8.19 1.98 -7.99
N PHE A 55 -7.31 1.52 -7.11
CA PHE A 55 -7.34 1.84 -5.69
C PHE A 55 -7.19 3.34 -5.44
N PHE A 56 -6.21 3.99 -6.06
CA PHE A 56 -6.04 5.44 -5.92
C PHE A 56 -7.20 6.24 -6.52
N VAL A 57 -7.80 5.77 -7.62
CA VAL A 57 -9.02 6.38 -8.17
C VAL A 57 -10.20 6.24 -7.20
N ALA A 58 -10.39 5.06 -6.62
CA ALA A 58 -11.45 4.80 -5.65
C ALA A 58 -11.30 5.69 -4.39
N ILE A 59 -10.09 5.82 -3.85
CA ILE A 59 -9.81 6.73 -2.73
C ILE A 59 -10.02 8.19 -3.14
N GLY A 60 -9.56 8.59 -4.33
CA GLY A 60 -9.76 9.95 -4.83
C GLY A 60 -11.23 10.31 -4.96
N MET A 61 -12.08 9.37 -5.40
CA MET A 61 -13.53 9.56 -5.50
C MET A 61 -14.25 9.54 -4.14
N SER A 62 -13.66 8.94 -3.09
CA SER A 62 -14.26 8.92 -1.75
C SER A 62 -14.02 10.22 -0.96
N VAL A 63 -13.12 11.08 -1.43
CA VAL A 63 -12.78 12.36 -0.78
C VAL A 63 -13.84 13.42 -1.07
N ASN A 64 -14.45 13.94 0.00
CA ASN A 64 -15.40 15.04 -0.07
C ASN A 64 -14.67 16.40 -0.12
N LEU A 65 -14.57 17.00 -1.32
CA LEU A 65 -13.88 18.27 -1.54
C LEU A 65 -14.49 19.46 -0.76
N ARG A 66 -15.80 19.41 -0.45
CA ARG A 66 -16.46 20.47 0.32
C ARG A 66 -15.94 20.52 1.76
N VAL A 67 -15.72 19.34 2.34
CA VAL A 67 -15.14 19.20 3.68
C VAL A 67 -13.68 19.66 3.68
N VAL A 68 -12.94 19.36 2.62
CA VAL A 68 -11.55 19.85 2.44
C VAL A 68 -11.51 21.37 2.51
N GLU A 69 -12.38 22.06 1.78
CA GLU A 69 -12.42 23.52 1.76
C GLU A 69 -12.74 24.12 3.14
N HIS A 70 -13.70 23.54 3.86
CA HIS A 70 -14.11 24.05 5.18
C HIS A 70 -13.12 23.72 6.30
N HIS A 71 -12.44 22.57 6.23
CA HIS A 71 -11.63 22.02 7.32
C HIS A 71 -10.14 21.87 6.97
N TRP A 72 -9.65 22.60 5.97
CA TRP A 72 -8.28 22.44 5.44
C TRP A 72 -7.19 22.51 6.52
N ILE A 73 -7.33 23.42 7.50
CA ILE A 73 -6.37 23.54 8.63
C ILE A 73 -6.35 22.27 9.47
N PHE A 74 -7.52 21.76 9.85
CA PHE A 74 -7.65 20.57 10.67
C PHE A 74 -7.11 19.34 9.92
N ILE A 75 -7.34 19.26 8.61
CA ILE A 75 -6.83 18.20 7.76
C ILE A 75 -5.30 18.24 7.70
N ILE A 76 -4.69 19.40 7.45
CA ILE A 76 -3.22 19.52 7.41
C ILE A 76 -2.62 19.11 8.75
N VAL A 77 -3.16 19.64 9.86
CA VAL A 77 -2.70 19.28 11.20
C VAL A 77 -2.88 17.78 11.47
N GLY A 78 -4.02 17.21 11.05
CA GLY A 78 -4.31 15.78 11.18
C GLY A 78 -3.33 14.90 10.42
N VAL A 79 -3.05 15.23 9.15
CA VAL A 79 -2.09 14.50 8.31
C VAL A 79 -0.68 14.60 8.89
N THR A 80 -0.24 15.82 9.24
CA THR A 80 1.09 16.03 9.83
C THR A 80 1.22 15.32 11.17
N SER A 81 0.22 15.41 12.04
CA SER A 81 0.20 14.72 13.34
C SER A 81 0.25 13.21 13.16
N LEU A 82 -0.59 12.65 12.28
CA LEU A 82 -0.62 11.21 11.98
C LEU A 82 0.75 10.71 11.51
N LEU A 83 1.35 11.39 10.52
CA LEU A 83 2.64 10.98 9.98
C LEU A 83 3.79 11.18 10.97
N LEU A 84 3.80 12.29 11.73
CA LEU A 84 4.86 12.57 12.70
C LEU A 84 4.79 11.63 13.90
N VAL A 85 3.62 11.48 14.52
CA VAL A 85 3.46 10.64 15.72
C VAL A 85 3.74 9.18 15.36
N LYS A 86 3.08 8.66 14.32
CA LYS A 86 3.25 7.26 13.92
C LYS A 86 4.66 7.02 13.37
N GLY A 87 5.19 7.95 12.58
CA GLY A 87 6.56 7.89 12.08
C GLY A 87 7.61 7.88 13.21
N LEU A 88 7.46 8.72 14.23
CA LEU A 88 8.38 8.76 15.38
C LEU A 88 8.33 7.45 16.18
N VAL A 89 7.12 6.93 16.44
CA VAL A 89 6.93 5.64 17.11
C VAL A 89 7.60 4.52 16.31
N LEU A 90 7.33 4.43 15.01
CA LEU A 90 7.90 3.41 14.14
C LEU A 90 9.42 3.53 13.99
N TYR A 91 9.96 4.75 13.94
CA TYR A 91 11.39 4.99 13.93
C TYR A 91 12.04 4.53 15.25
N GLY A 92 11.40 4.79 16.39
CA GLY A 92 11.81 4.28 17.69
C GLY A 92 11.86 2.75 17.72
N PHE A 93 10.81 2.09 17.21
CA PHE A 93 10.78 0.64 17.04
C PHE A 93 11.92 0.14 16.13
N ALA A 94 12.11 0.78 14.99
CA ALA A 94 13.19 0.42 14.07
C ALA A 94 14.57 0.55 14.69
N ARG A 95 14.75 1.53 15.59
CA ARG A 95 15.99 1.70 16.35
C ARG A 95 16.18 0.60 17.37
N PHE A 96 15.11 0.19 18.07
CA PHE A 96 15.12 -0.88 19.07
C PHE A 96 15.38 -2.25 18.45
N LEU A 97 14.80 -2.53 17.28
CA LEU A 97 15.03 -3.73 16.47
C LEU A 97 16.44 -3.80 15.85
N GLY A 98 17.24 -2.74 15.97
CA GLY A 98 18.61 -2.72 15.47
C GLY A 98 18.72 -2.60 13.94
N LEU A 99 17.68 -2.14 13.24
CA LEU A 99 17.71 -1.99 11.79
C LEU A 99 18.88 -1.08 11.35
N PRO A 100 19.49 -1.30 10.17
CA PRO A 100 20.48 -0.39 9.59
C PRO A 100 19.92 1.03 9.46
N ARG A 101 20.76 2.06 9.60
CA ARG A 101 20.32 3.48 9.61
C ARG A 101 19.48 3.84 8.38
N TYR A 102 19.84 3.34 7.20
CA TYR A 102 19.11 3.58 5.95
C TYR A 102 17.69 2.97 5.98
N HIS A 103 17.53 1.76 6.52
CA HIS A 103 16.22 1.09 6.59
C HIS A 103 15.27 1.74 7.60
N ARG A 104 15.79 2.39 8.65
CA ARG A 104 14.95 2.92 9.74
C ARG A 104 13.98 3.98 9.23
N LEU A 105 14.46 4.91 8.42
CA LEU A 105 13.64 6.02 7.95
C LEU A 105 12.66 5.56 6.87
N LEU A 106 13.10 4.69 5.96
CA LEU A 106 12.22 4.06 4.98
C LEU A 106 11.09 3.27 5.66
N PHE A 107 11.44 2.42 6.64
CA PHE A 107 10.47 1.64 7.41
C PHE A 107 9.45 2.55 8.11
N ALA A 108 9.93 3.60 8.78
CA ALA A 108 9.07 4.52 9.50
C ALA A 108 8.12 5.27 8.55
N VAL A 109 8.62 5.81 7.44
CA VAL A 109 7.82 6.55 6.46
C VAL A 109 6.82 5.65 5.74
N ALA A 110 7.24 4.47 5.29
CA ALA A 110 6.39 3.55 4.53
C ALA A 110 5.18 3.06 5.34
N LEU A 111 5.34 2.94 6.67
CA LEU A 111 4.30 2.45 7.57
C LEU A 111 3.55 3.58 8.32
N ALA A 112 3.98 4.83 8.21
CA ALA A 112 3.38 5.96 8.94
C ALA A 112 1.99 6.37 8.40
N GLN A 113 1.65 6.05 7.15
CA GLN A 113 0.34 6.38 6.58
C GLN A 113 -0.83 5.70 7.31
N GLY A 114 -2.02 6.26 7.11
CA GLY A 114 -3.27 5.58 7.38
C GLY A 114 -3.47 4.40 6.42
N GLY A 115 -4.18 3.36 6.86
CA GLY A 115 -4.50 2.19 6.05
C GLY A 115 -5.93 2.24 5.52
N GLU A 116 -6.21 1.46 4.46
CA GLU A 116 -7.55 1.32 3.86
C GLU A 116 -8.62 0.85 4.87
N PHE A 117 -8.19 0.07 5.86
CA PHE A 117 -9.07 -0.43 6.92
C PHE A 117 -9.68 0.70 7.77
N SER A 118 -9.04 1.87 7.81
CA SER A 118 -9.57 3.04 8.51
C SER A 118 -10.90 3.49 7.94
N PHE A 119 -11.09 3.41 6.61
CA PHE A 119 -12.36 3.77 5.97
C PHE A 119 -13.50 2.86 6.44
N ALA A 120 -13.24 1.55 6.58
CA ALA A 120 -14.23 0.63 7.12
C ALA A 120 -14.60 0.97 8.57
N ILE A 121 -13.60 1.24 9.42
CA ILE A 121 -13.82 1.64 10.82
C ILE A 121 -14.61 2.95 10.91
N PHE A 122 -14.31 3.96 10.09
CA PHE A 122 -15.01 5.24 10.17
C PHE A 122 -16.46 5.15 9.70
N ASN A 123 -16.74 4.36 8.67
CA ASN A 123 -18.11 4.06 8.25
C ASN A 123 -18.87 3.35 9.36
N GLU A 124 -18.25 2.34 9.97
CA GLU A 124 -18.83 1.60 11.08
C GLU A 124 -19.11 2.49 12.29
N ALA A 125 -18.17 3.38 12.63
CA ALA A 125 -18.35 4.34 13.72
C ALA A 125 -19.50 5.31 13.45
N TRP A 126 -19.70 5.75 12.21
CA TRP A 126 -20.88 6.54 11.83
C TRP A 126 -22.13 5.69 12.01
N ASP A 127 -22.18 4.49 11.45
CA ASP A 127 -23.39 3.65 11.42
C ASP A 127 -23.91 3.36 12.85
N ASN A 128 -23.00 3.32 13.83
CA ASN A 128 -23.32 3.19 15.25
C ASN A 128 -23.48 4.53 16.00
N HIS A 129 -23.56 5.66 15.29
CA HIS A 129 -23.70 7.01 15.81
C HIS A 129 -22.61 7.46 16.81
N LEU A 130 -21.39 6.92 16.68
CA LEU A 130 -20.24 7.30 17.50
C LEU A 130 -19.53 8.55 16.97
N VAL A 131 -19.67 8.82 15.67
CA VAL A 131 -19.12 10.00 14.99
C VAL A 131 -20.17 10.59 14.06
N ASP A 132 -20.10 11.90 13.84
CA ASP A 132 -20.96 12.58 12.88
C ASP A 132 -20.43 12.41 11.44
N LEU A 133 -21.27 12.66 10.44
CA LEU A 133 -20.93 12.57 9.01
C LEU A 133 -19.71 13.43 8.67
N GLU A 134 -19.70 14.66 9.15
CA GLU A 134 -18.59 15.58 8.92
C GLU A 134 -17.27 15.04 9.50
N GLN A 135 -17.31 14.40 10.68
CA GLN A 135 -16.12 13.83 11.32
C GLN A 135 -15.59 12.62 10.55
N ARG A 136 -16.46 11.71 10.10
CA ARG A 136 -16.08 10.58 9.24
C ARG A 136 -15.42 11.07 7.96
N ASP A 137 -15.99 12.08 7.31
CA ASP A 137 -15.46 12.64 6.06
C ASP A 137 -14.09 13.27 6.30
N VAL A 138 -13.92 14.11 7.33
CA VAL A 138 -12.62 14.70 7.71
C VAL A 138 -11.57 13.61 7.96
N LEU A 139 -11.91 12.58 8.74
CA LEU A 139 -11.00 11.47 9.05
C LEU A 139 -10.61 10.68 7.80
N SER A 140 -11.57 10.44 6.90
CA SER A 140 -11.35 9.75 5.62
C SER A 140 -10.40 10.55 4.72
N VAL A 141 -10.57 11.88 4.67
CA VAL A 141 -9.69 12.78 3.91
C VAL A 141 -8.28 12.80 4.49
N VAL A 142 -8.13 12.85 5.82
CA VAL A 142 -6.80 12.79 6.47
C VAL A 142 -6.08 11.50 6.09
N VAL A 143 -6.76 10.35 6.12
CA VAL A 143 -6.18 9.07 5.71
C VAL A 143 -5.81 9.08 4.23
N ALA A 144 -6.74 9.47 3.35
CA ALA A 144 -6.52 9.52 1.90
C ALA A 144 -5.31 10.39 1.51
N ILE A 145 -5.22 11.60 2.08
CA ILE A 145 -4.09 12.51 1.82
C ILE A 145 -2.79 11.91 2.37
N SER A 146 -2.80 11.31 3.57
CA SER A 146 -1.60 10.65 4.10
C SER A 146 -1.06 9.56 3.17
N MET A 147 -1.95 8.81 2.52
CA MET A 147 -1.59 7.76 1.56
C MET A 147 -1.03 8.32 0.24
N GLY A 148 -1.49 9.50 -0.18
CA GLY A 148 -0.91 10.22 -1.31
C GLY A 148 0.46 10.85 -0.98
N VAL A 149 0.66 11.31 0.26
CA VAL A 149 1.89 11.97 0.70
C VAL A 149 3.06 10.99 0.85
N VAL A 150 2.82 9.78 1.36
CA VAL A 150 3.90 8.81 1.62
C VAL A 150 4.72 8.42 0.39
N PRO A 151 4.14 8.09 -0.79
CA PRO A 151 4.91 7.83 -2.00
C PRO A 151 5.82 8.99 -2.41
N VAL A 152 5.35 10.23 -2.25
CA VAL A 152 6.15 11.43 -2.49
C VAL A 152 7.30 11.54 -1.49
N LEU A 153 7.04 11.23 -0.22
CA LEU A 153 8.05 11.26 0.84
C LEU A 153 9.12 10.16 0.64
N ILE A 154 8.74 8.97 0.18
CA ILE A 154 9.67 7.89 -0.19
C ILE A 154 10.55 8.34 -1.37
N LYS A 155 9.95 8.91 -2.42
CA LYS A 155 10.70 9.44 -3.57
C LYS A 155 11.66 10.58 -3.18
N LEU A 156 11.30 11.37 -2.18
CA LEU A 156 12.20 12.38 -1.61
C LEU A 156 13.36 11.72 -0.83
N LEU A 157 13.08 10.64 -0.11
CA LEU A 157 14.07 9.88 0.66
C LEU A 157 15.13 9.20 -0.24
N GLU A 158 14.75 8.82 -1.45
CA GLU A 158 15.68 8.35 -2.50
C GLU A 158 16.74 9.38 -2.87
N ARG A 159 16.44 10.68 -2.71
CA ARG A 159 17.40 11.77 -2.99
C ARG A 159 18.29 12.12 -1.79
N ILE A 160 18.02 11.55 -0.62
CA ILE A 160 18.76 11.85 0.61
C ILE A 160 19.95 10.88 0.73
N PRO A 161 21.16 11.37 1.07
CA PRO A 161 22.33 10.51 1.28
C PRO A 161 22.16 9.49 2.41
N GLU A 162 22.86 8.37 2.32
CA GLU A 162 22.76 7.27 3.31
C GLU A 162 23.15 7.74 4.71
N ASN A 163 24.14 8.64 4.81
CA ASN A 163 24.60 9.21 6.08
C ASN A 163 23.48 9.94 6.87
N ARG A 164 22.42 10.39 6.18
CA ARG A 164 21.23 11.00 6.80
C ARG A 164 20.04 10.03 6.89
N GLY A 165 20.24 8.75 6.59
CA GLY A 165 19.22 7.72 6.59
C GLY A 165 18.40 7.63 5.30
N GLY A 166 18.86 8.25 4.20
CA GLY A 166 18.25 8.13 2.88
C GLY A 166 18.84 7.00 2.02
N MET A 167 18.43 6.93 0.75
CA MET A 167 18.78 5.83 -0.18
C MET A 167 19.66 6.24 -1.36
N ALA A 168 20.14 7.49 -1.42
CA ALA A 168 20.81 8.02 -2.62
C ALA A 168 22.13 7.31 -2.99
N ASP A 169 22.83 6.74 -2.00
CA ASP A 169 24.15 6.13 -2.18
C ASP A 169 24.09 4.59 -2.27
N LEU A 170 22.88 4.01 -2.27
CA LEU A 170 22.73 2.56 -2.36
C LEU A 170 23.03 2.11 -3.79
N PRO A 171 23.75 0.98 -3.97
CA PRO A 171 23.90 0.36 -5.28
C PRO A 171 22.50 0.05 -5.84
N THR A 172 22.05 0.83 -6.82
CA THR A 172 20.90 0.43 -7.64
C THR A 172 21.28 -0.86 -8.31
N ALA A 173 20.43 -1.90 -8.19
CA ALA A 173 20.61 -3.13 -8.93
C ALA A 173 20.78 -2.76 -10.42
N ASP A 174 21.90 -3.17 -11.02
CA ASP A 174 22.14 -2.95 -12.43
C ASP A 174 20.93 -3.50 -13.21
N PRO A 175 20.46 -2.80 -14.26
CA PRO A 175 19.41 -3.32 -15.12
C PRO A 175 19.77 -4.74 -15.53
N PRO A 176 18.82 -5.70 -15.53
CA PRO A 176 19.11 -7.08 -15.92
C PRO A 176 19.85 -7.05 -17.26
N GLU A 177 21.09 -7.55 -17.23
CA GLU A 177 21.98 -7.56 -18.38
C GLU A 177 21.20 -8.11 -19.58
N ALA A 178 21.06 -7.29 -20.62
CA ALA A 178 20.24 -7.65 -21.77
C ALA A 178 20.70 -9.02 -22.28
N VAL A 179 19.81 -10.02 -22.19
CA VAL A 179 20.08 -11.38 -22.68
C VAL A 179 20.62 -11.24 -24.11
N PRO A 180 21.85 -11.68 -24.40
CA PRO A 180 22.40 -11.56 -25.74
C PRO A 180 21.42 -12.23 -26.69
N GLU A 181 20.85 -11.47 -27.63
CA GLU A 181 20.09 -12.03 -28.73
C GLU A 181 20.97 -13.09 -29.41
N THR A 182 20.70 -14.36 -29.13
CA THR A 182 21.25 -15.46 -29.90
C THR A 182 20.67 -15.33 -31.30
N ARG A 183 21.37 -14.61 -32.17
CA ARG A 183 21.06 -14.57 -33.60
C ARG A 183 20.97 -16.01 -34.07
N PRO A 184 19.87 -16.44 -34.73
CA PRO A 184 19.81 -17.76 -35.29
C PRO A 184 20.96 -17.89 -36.29
N SER A 185 21.87 -18.84 -36.02
CA SER A 185 22.93 -19.20 -36.94
C SER A 185 22.30 -19.60 -38.27
N SER A 186 22.46 -18.75 -39.30
CA SER A 186 22.14 -19.12 -40.67
C SER A 186 23.10 -20.22 -41.11
N GLN A 187 22.74 -21.49 -40.84
CA GLN A 187 23.29 -22.62 -41.58
C GLN A 187 22.69 -22.56 -42.99
N GLY A 188 23.28 -21.72 -43.83
CA GLY A 188 23.13 -21.81 -45.28
C GLY A 188 23.88 -23.05 -45.75
N GLY A 189 23.13 -24.12 -46.01
CA GLY A 189 23.65 -25.33 -46.65
C GLY A 189 24.28 -24.98 -48.00
N LYS A 190 25.56 -25.28 -48.14
CA LYS A 190 26.27 -25.26 -49.42
C LYS A 190 25.76 -26.44 -50.26
N PRO A 191 25.16 -26.23 -51.45
CA PRO A 191 24.76 -27.36 -52.28
C PRO A 191 25.99 -28.13 -52.78
N PRO A 192 25.90 -29.46 -52.94
CA PRO A 192 27.00 -30.29 -53.43
C PRO A 192 27.30 -29.97 -54.90
N ALA A 193 28.58 -29.78 -55.21
CA ALA A 193 29.06 -29.66 -56.58
C ALA A 193 28.94 -31.01 -57.30
N ALA A 194 28.29 -31.00 -58.46
CA ALA A 194 28.32 -32.03 -59.48
C ALA A 194 28.59 -31.36 -60.82
#